data_AF-A0A929HI40-F1
#
_entry.id   AF-A0A929HI40-F1
#
_cell.length_a   1.000
_cell.length_b   1.000
_cell.length_c   1.000
_cell.angle_alpha   90.00
_cell.angle_beta   90.00
_cell.angle_gamma   90.00
#
_symmetry.space_group_name_H-M   'P 1'
#
loop_
_entity.id
_entity.type
_entity.pdbx_description
1 polymer ?
#
loop_
_entity_poly.entity_id
_entity_poly.type
_entity_poly.pdbx_seq_one_letter_code
_entity_poly.pdbx_strand_id
1 'polypeptide(L)'
;MPIITWNDGHSINVKEIDIQHQKILEMVNSLHTSVEVGLDKKELLALLVKLVEFTHKHFSDEEKLMKKHDYPKLKKHHKEHKTLLKHLDKLVSAVSKGKHPTFRSDYDV
;
A
#
# COMPACT_ATOMS: atom_id res chain seq x y z
N MET A 1 12.94 11.16 6.49
CA MET A 1 13.62 9.85 6.70
C MET A 1 12.68 8.74 6.23
N PRO A 2 13.13 7.52 5.89
CA PRO A 2 12.17 6.44 5.61
C PRO A 2 11.37 6.14 6.87
N ILE A 3 10.05 6.05 6.73
CA ILE A 3 9.17 5.68 7.84
C ILE A 3 9.19 4.17 8.08
N ILE A 4 9.43 3.37 7.02
CA ILE A 4 9.54 1.91 7.10
C ILE A 4 10.70 1.45 6.24
N THR A 5 11.58 0.62 6.79
CA THR A 5 12.70 0.00 6.06
C THR A 5 12.44 -1.49 5.92
N TRP A 6 12.60 -2.01 4.70
CA TRP A 6 12.52 -3.45 4.46
C TRP A 6 13.57 -4.19 5.30
N ASN A 7 13.17 -5.34 5.83
CA ASN A 7 14.07 -6.30 6.48
C ASN A 7 13.54 -7.72 6.25
N ASP A 8 14.35 -8.73 6.56
CA ASP A 8 14.04 -10.14 6.30
C ASP A 8 12.76 -10.63 7.00
N GLY A 9 12.32 -9.97 8.08
CA GLY A 9 11.06 -10.27 8.76
C GLY A 9 9.80 -9.95 7.93
N HIS A 10 9.92 -9.19 6.85
CA HIS A 10 8.83 -8.91 5.91
C HIS A 10 8.76 -9.93 4.76
N SER A 11 9.80 -10.74 4.57
CA SER A 11 9.85 -11.73 3.49
C SER A 11 8.88 -12.87 3.77
N ILE A 12 8.16 -13.29 2.74
CA ILE A 12 7.35 -14.51 2.77
C ILE A 12 7.99 -15.66 1.99
N ASN A 13 9.27 -15.52 1.62
CA ASN A 13 10.03 -16.46 0.79
C ASN A 13 9.40 -16.73 -0.59
N VAL A 14 8.67 -15.75 -1.13
CA VAL A 14 8.17 -15.74 -2.50
C VAL A 14 8.75 -14.54 -3.19
N LYS A 15 9.85 -14.75 -3.93
CA LYS A 15 10.71 -13.69 -4.49
C LYS A 15 9.92 -12.60 -5.23
N GLU A 16 8.96 -13.00 -6.08
CA GLU A 16 8.15 -12.07 -6.86
C GLU A 16 7.25 -11.19 -5.98
N ILE A 17 6.75 -11.74 -4.87
CA ILE A 17 5.90 -11.02 -3.91
C ILE A 17 6.75 -10.13 -3.01
N ASP A 18 7.92 -10.59 -2.56
CA ASP A 18 8.84 -9.78 -1.75
C ASP A 18 9.32 -8.54 -2.50
N ILE A 19 9.62 -8.67 -3.80
CA ILE A 19 9.97 -7.52 -4.67
C ILE A 19 8.80 -6.51 -4.73
N GLN A 20 7.56 -7.00 -4.79
CA GLN A 20 6.38 -6.12 -4.80
C GLN A 20 6.21 -5.42 -3.45
N HIS A 21 6.39 -6.12 -2.32
CA HIS A 21 6.34 -5.50 -1.01
C HIS A 21 7.41 -4.41 -0.83
N GLN A 22 8.66 -4.69 -1.22
CA GLN A 22 9.73 -3.69 -1.22
C GLN A 22 9.32 -2.44 -2.02
N LYS A 23 8.71 -2.65 -3.19
CA LYS A 23 8.26 -1.52 -4.03
C LYS A 23 7.14 -0.71 -3.38
N ILE A 24 6.20 -1.36 -2.70
CA ILE A 24 5.15 -0.68 -1.93
C ILE A 24 5.78 0.18 -0.83
N LEU A 25 6.74 -0.36 -0.08
CA LEU A 25 7.43 0.39 0.98
C LEU A 25 8.21 1.59 0.43
N GLU A 26 8.89 1.46 -0.71
CA GLU A 26 9.54 2.59 -1.39
C GLU A 26 8.54 3.70 -1.73
N MET A 27 7.37 3.34 -2.26
CA MET A 27 6.32 4.29 -2.63
C MET A 27 5.71 4.97 -1.40
N VAL A 28 5.51 4.23 -0.31
CA VAL A 28 5.05 4.77 0.99
C VAL A 28 6.07 5.75 1.56
N ASN A 29 7.36 5.39 1.58
CA ASN A 29 8.43 6.27 2.05
C ASN A 29 8.53 7.55 1.19
N SER A 30 8.36 7.41 -0.13
CA SER A 30 8.37 8.54 -1.05
C SER A 30 7.19 9.48 -0.78
N LEU A 31 5.97 8.92 -0.64
CA LEU A 31 4.78 9.71 -0.29
C LEU A 31 4.92 10.41 1.06
N HIS A 32 5.47 9.73 2.07
CA HIS A 32 5.73 10.31 3.39
C HIS A 32 6.70 11.50 3.29
N THR A 33 7.84 11.32 2.62
CA THR A 33 8.83 12.39 2.42
C THR A 33 8.21 13.57 1.66
N SER A 34 7.41 13.31 0.61
CA SER A 34 6.72 14.34 -0.15
C SER A 34 5.77 15.17 0.70
N VAL A 35 5.13 14.55 1.70
CA VAL A 35 4.29 15.24 2.68
C VAL A 35 5.14 16.07 3.65
N GLU A 36 6.26 15.53 4.15
CA GLU A 36 7.18 16.27 5.06
C GLU A 36 7.77 17.53 4.42
N VAL A 37 8.17 17.45 3.15
CA VAL A 37 8.75 18.60 2.41
C VAL A 37 7.70 19.56 1.85
N GLY A 38 6.41 19.25 2.02
CA GLY A 38 5.31 20.11 1.59
C GLY A 38 5.14 20.21 0.07
N LEU A 39 5.30 19.10 -0.67
CA LEU A 39 4.97 19.08 -2.10
C LEU A 39 3.52 19.48 -2.34
N ASP A 40 3.26 19.99 -3.55
CA ASP A 40 1.92 20.45 -3.88
C ASP A 40 0.93 19.27 -3.98
N LYS A 41 -0.35 19.61 -3.84
CA LYS A 41 -1.46 18.66 -3.83
C LYS A 41 -1.51 17.77 -5.08
N LYS A 42 -1.16 18.29 -6.26
CA LYS A 42 -1.21 17.55 -7.52
C LYS A 42 -0.14 16.47 -7.54
N GLU A 43 1.07 16.79 -7.07
CA GLU A 43 2.16 15.83 -6.96
C GLU A 43 1.85 14.74 -5.93
N LEU A 44 1.35 15.11 -4.75
CA LEU A 44 0.93 14.16 -3.72
C LEU A 44 -0.17 13.21 -4.23
N LEU A 45 -1.16 13.75 -4.94
CA LEU A 45 -2.23 12.96 -5.52
C LEU A 45 -1.69 11.98 -6.57
N ALA A 46 -0.75 12.40 -7.41
CA ALA A 46 -0.15 11.53 -8.42
C ALA A 46 0.65 10.38 -7.80
N LEU A 47 1.40 10.63 -6.72
CA LEU A 47 2.12 9.59 -5.98
C LEU A 47 1.15 8.60 -5.31
N LEU A 48 0.09 9.13 -4.69
CA LEU A 48 -0.91 8.30 -4.03
C LEU A 48 -1.67 7.41 -5.04
N VAL A 49 -2.09 7.95 -6.19
CA VAL A 49 -2.74 7.17 -7.25
C VAL A 49 -1.84 6.03 -7.72
N LYS A 50 -0.55 6.30 -7.97
CA LYS A 50 0.43 5.26 -8.35
C LYS A 50 0.55 4.17 -7.27
N LEU A 51 0.58 4.55 -5.99
CA LEU A 51 0.61 3.59 -4.88
C LEU A 51 -0.64 2.71 -4.86
N VAL A 52 -1.83 3.29 -5.05
CA VAL A 52 -3.10 2.55 -5.12
C VAL A 52 -3.08 1.55 -6.29
N GLU A 53 -2.73 2.01 -7.49
CA GLU A 53 -2.64 1.15 -8.69
C GLU A 53 -1.68 -0.02 -8.49
N PHE A 54 -0.49 0.24 -7.93
CA PHE A 54 0.48 -0.81 -7.68
C PHE A 54 0.01 -1.80 -6.60
N THR A 55 -0.64 -1.31 -5.55
CA THR A 55 -1.23 -2.15 -4.48
C THR A 55 -2.33 -3.06 -5.03
N HIS A 56 -3.18 -2.56 -5.93
CA HIS A 56 -4.18 -3.37 -6.63
C HIS A 56 -3.54 -4.50 -7.43
N LYS A 57 -2.47 -4.19 -8.19
CA LYS A 57 -1.74 -5.19 -8.97
C LYS A 57 -1.13 -6.25 -8.05
N HIS A 58 -0.48 -5.84 -6.97
CA HIS A 58 0.14 -6.74 -6.00
C HIS A 58 -0.88 -7.73 -5.41
N PHE A 59 -2.00 -7.23 -4.89
CA PHE A 59 -3.06 -8.10 -4.36
C PHE A 59 -3.65 -9.05 -5.40
N SER A 60 -3.80 -8.61 -6.64
CA SER A 60 -4.25 -9.47 -7.75
C SER A 60 -3.26 -10.61 -8.02
N ASP A 61 -1.96 -10.32 -8.01
CA ASP A 61 -0.92 -11.32 -8.26
C ASP A 61 -0.79 -12.32 -7.10
N GLU A 62 -0.87 -11.83 -5.86
CA GLU A 62 -0.87 -12.68 -4.66
C GLU A 62 -2.12 -13.58 -4.59
N GLU A 63 -3.31 -13.04 -4.87
CA GLU A 63 -4.55 -13.82 -4.90
C GLU A 63 -4.56 -14.89 -5.99
N LYS A 64 -3.97 -14.60 -7.16
CA LYS A 64 -3.77 -15.62 -8.22
C LYS A 64 -2.86 -16.74 -7.72
N LEU A 65 -1.77 -16.41 -7.03
CA LEU A 65 -0.85 -17.39 -6.47
C LEU A 65 -1.54 -18.22 -5.39
N MET A 66 -2.19 -17.58 -4.43
CA MET A 66 -2.98 -18.23 -3.38
C MET A 66 -4.03 -19.17 -3.96
N LYS A 67 -4.76 -18.74 -5.00
CA LYS A 67 -5.75 -19.57 -5.69
C LYS A 67 -5.12 -20.75 -6.43
N LYS A 68 -3.98 -20.55 -7.11
CA LYS A 68 -3.25 -21.61 -7.82
C LYS A 68 -2.79 -22.73 -6.88
N HIS A 69 -2.53 -22.40 -5.61
CA HIS A 69 -2.05 -23.33 -4.60
C HIS A 69 -3.12 -23.71 -3.56
N ASP A 70 -4.41 -23.49 -3.85
CA ASP A 70 -5.54 -23.82 -2.98
C ASP A 70 -5.38 -23.32 -1.53
N TYR A 71 -4.86 -22.11 -1.37
CA TYR A 71 -4.60 -21.53 -0.05
C TYR A 71 -5.90 -21.43 0.77
N PRO A 72 -6.00 -22.09 1.94
CA PRO A 72 -7.27 -22.31 2.64
C PRO A 72 -7.91 -21.02 3.15
N LYS A 73 -7.13 -19.96 3.35
CA LYS A 73 -7.60 -18.67 3.88
C LYS A 73 -7.81 -17.61 2.80
N LEU A 74 -7.79 -17.96 1.51
CA LEU A 74 -7.95 -17.00 0.40
C LEU A 74 -9.16 -16.06 0.57
N LYS A 75 -10.32 -16.59 0.97
CA LYS A 75 -11.53 -15.76 1.19
C LYS A 75 -11.35 -14.72 2.29
N LYS A 76 -10.61 -15.04 3.35
CA LYS A 76 -10.31 -14.10 4.44
C LYS A 76 -9.32 -13.04 3.95
N HIS A 77 -8.23 -13.48 3.32
CA HIS A 77 -7.19 -12.59 2.82
C HIS A 77 -7.74 -11.58 1.79
N HIS A 78 -8.59 -12.03 0.87
CA HIS A 78 -9.26 -11.16 -0.10
C HIS A 78 -10.14 -10.07 0.55
N LYS A 79 -10.74 -10.34 1.72
CA LYS A 79 -11.51 -9.33 2.46
C LYS A 79 -10.60 -8.28 3.10
N GLU A 80 -9.43 -8.68 3.58
CA GLU A 80 -8.41 -7.78 4.13
C GLU A 80 -7.89 -6.86 3.03
N HIS A 81 -7.56 -7.40 1.84
CA HIS A 81 -7.20 -6.61 0.65
C HIS A 81 -8.27 -5.59 0.27
N LYS A 82 -9.52 -6.03 0.15
CA LYS A 82 -10.65 -5.13 -0.16
C LYS A 82 -10.84 -4.02 0.88
N THR A 83 -10.54 -4.30 2.15
CA THR A 83 -10.66 -3.31 3.22
C THR A 83 -9.57 -2.26 3.10
N LEU A 84 -8.31 -2.67 2.86
CA LEU A 84 -7.22 -1.74 2.65
C LEU A 84 -7.43 -0.86 1.41
N LEU A 85 -7.82 -1.45 0.28
CA LEU A 85 -8.08 -0.70 -0.95
C LEU A 85 -9.16 0.37 -0.76
N LYS A 86 -10.24 0.06 -0.04
CA LYS A 86 -11.26 1.06 0.33
C LYS A 86 -10.70 2.21 1.18
N HIS A 87 -9.73 1.93 2.05
CA HIS A 87 -9.08 2.98 2.83
C HIS A 87 -8.18 3.86 1.96
N LEU A 88 -7.46 3.26 1.02
CA LEU A 88 -6.66 4.00 0.03
C LEU A 88 -7.54 4.89 -0.87
N ASP A 89 -8.67 4.39 -1.35
CA ASP A 89 -9.63 5.17 -2.15
C ASP A 89 -10.19 6.38 -1.37
N LYS A 90 -10.51 6.18 -0.08
CA LYS A 90 -10.93 7.27 0.80
C LYS A 90 -9.83 8.30 0.98
N LEU A 91 -8.58 7.87 1.10
CA LEU A 91 -7.43 8.77 1.22
C LEU A 91 -7.26 9.60 -0.06
N VAL A 92 -7.35 8.98 -1.25
CA VAL A 92 -7.33 9.68 -2.55
C VAL A 92 -8.45 10.73 -2.61
N SER A 93 -9.67 10.37 -2.21
CA SER A 93 -10.80 11.31 -2.17
C SER A 93 -10.58 12.46 -1.16
N ALA A 94 -9.95 12.20 -0.02
CA ALA A 94 -9.66 13.23 0.97
C ALA A 94 -8.61 14.22 0.47
N VAL A 95 -7.49 13.72 -0.08
CA VAL A 95 -6.41 14.54 -0.63
C VAL A 95 -6.91 15.37 -1.82
N SER A 96 -7.68 14.78 -2.73
CA SER A 96 -8.29 15.51 -3.86
C SER A 96 -9.27 16.61 -3.42
N LYS A 97 -9.87 16.51 -2.22
CA LYS A 97 -10.69 17.57 -1.61
C LYS A 97 -9.89 18.60 -0.80
N GLY A 98 -8.57 18.51 -0.81
CA GLY A 98 -7.68 19.46 -0.10
C GLY A 98 -7.49 19.15 1.38
N LYS A 99 -7.90 17.98 1.87
CA LYS A 99 -7.53 17.53 3.21
C LYS A 99 -6.08 17.05 3.18
N HIS A 100 -5.29 17.51 4.14
CA HIS A 100 -3.94 17.00 4.31
C HIS A 100 -4.00 15.53 4.76
N PRO A 101 -3.27 14.61 4.13
CA PRO A 101 -3.22 13.23 4.59
C PRO A 101 -2.56 13.20 5.99
N THR A 102 -3.27 12.66 6.98
CA THR A 102 -2.70 12.37 8.30
C THR A 102 -2.34 10.90 8.36
N PHE A 103 -1.05 10.59 8.41
CA PHE A 103 -0.56 9.24 8.73
C PHE A 103 -0.63 9.05 10.25
N ARG A 104 -1.85 8.93 10.80
CA ARG A 104 -2.02 8.44 12.18
C ARG A 104 -2.24 6.94 12.14
N SER A 105 -1.51 6.22 12.99
CA SER A 105 -1.74 4.80 13.26
C SER A 105 -3.10 4.67 13.94
N ASP A 106 -4.16 4.49 13.14
CA ASP A 106 -5.43 3.96 13.67
C ASP A 106 -5.37 2.42 13.77
N TYR A 107 -4.16 1.83 13.68
CA TYR A 107 -3.88 0.40 13.80
C TYR A 107 -3.11 0.09 15.09
N ASP A 108 -3.42 0.79 16.17
CA ASP A 108 -3.10 0.31 17.51
C ASP A 108 -4.07 -0.86 17.83
N VAL A 109 -3.61 -2.08 17.52
CA VAL A 109 -4.17 -3.34 18.04
C VAL A 109 -3.27 -3.82 19.17
#